data_AF-A0A672VAK3-F1
#
_entry.id   AF-A0A672VAK3-F1
#
_cell.length_a   1.000
_cell.length_b   1.000
_cell.length_c   1.000
_cell.angle_alpha   90.00
_cell.angle_beta   90.00
_cell.angle_gamma   90.00
#
_symmetry.space_group_name_H-M   'P 1'
#
loop_
_entity.id
_entity.type
_entity.pdbx_description
1 polymer ?
#
loop_
_entity_poly.entity_id
_entity_poly.type
_entity_poly.pdbx_seq_one_letter_code
_entity_poly.pdbx_strand_id
1 'polypeptide(L)'
;MSRRLLCTLAVPAGTALAAAAAGMQIFCQADETPGGEKASVREAKANTTKWWLGQRAKHSTRNGKVCDLSGWWKNDLGSKMLVEKVDSQGNFLGEYHTAVSSTQKPIKPSPLVGSQHLDADGRCTFGFTVNWSFSDSTAVFVGQCFGEDSKEEVLQTSWLLREKVDSQQDDWKATRVGHNTFKRIA
;
A
#
# COMPACT_ATOMS: atom_id res chain seq x y z
N MET A 1 19.70 -38.08 -33.00
CA MET A 1 18.26 -38.43 -33.08
C MET A 1 17.99 -39.48 -32.02
N SER A 2 17.22 -39.16 -30.98
CA SER A 2 16.74 -40.17 -30.04
C SER A 2 15.33 -39.82 -29.59
N ARG A 3 14.49 -40.85 -29.61
CA ARG A 3 13.02 -40.81 -29.66
C ARG A 3 12.41 -40.56 -28.28
N ARG A 4 11.25 -39.89 -28.30
CA ARG A 4 10.34 -39.68 -27.16
C ARG A 4 9.83 -41.01 -26.59
N LEU A 5 9.63 -41.07 -25.28
CA LEU A 5 8.55 -41.88 -24.67
C LEU A 5 7.74 -40.99 -23.73
N LEU A 6 6.47 -40.80 -24.07
CA LEU A 6 5.43 -40.37 -23.13
C LEU A 6 5.03 -41.60 -22.30
N CYS A 7 5.00 -41.47 -20.98
CA CYS A 7 4.30 -42.41 -20.11
C CYS A 7 3.02 -41.75 -19.61
N THR A 8 1.90 -42.15 -20.21
CA THR A 8 0.53 -41.95 -19.71
C THR A 8 0.30 -42.90 -18.53
N LEU A 9 -0.04 -42.35 -17.35
CA LEU A 9 -0.56 -43.17 -16.26
C LEU A 9 -2.07 -42.98 -16.17
N ALA A 10 -2.78 -44.09 -16.36
CA ALA A 10 -4.21 -44.23 -16.18
C ALA A 10 -4.57 -44.15 -14.68
N VAL A 11 -5.67 -43.45 -14.37
CA VAL A 11 -6.27 -43.41 -13.03
C VAL A 11 -7.34 -44.51 -12.95
N PRO A 12 -7.25 -45.46 -12.01
CA PRO A 12 -8.40 -46.27 -11.65
C PRO A 12 -9.29 -45.52 -10.67
N ALA A 13 -10.59 -45.56 -10.93
CA ALA A 13 -11.64 -45.01 -10.09
C ALA A 13 -11.85 -45.85 -8.82
N GLY A 14 -12.07 -45.16 -7.69
CA GLY A 14 -12.89 -45.64 -6.58
C GLY A 14 -12.18 -46.49 -5.51
N THR A 15 -11.88 -45.87 -4.37
CA THR A 15 -12.33 -46.29 -3.04
C THR A 15 -11.86 -45.26 -2.01
N ALA A 16 -12.80 -44.78 -1.20
CA ALA A 16 -12.55 -43.83 -0.13
C ALA A 16 -11.83 -44.53 1.04
N LEU A 17 -10.70 -43.96 1.48
CA LEU A 17 -10.10 -44.22 2.78
C LEU A 17 -9.58 -42.90 3.33
N ALA A 18 -10.15 -42.50 4.46
CA ALA A 18 -9.70 -41.37 5.26
C ALA A 18 -8.27 -41.63 5.74
N ALA A 19 -7.37 -40.65 5.56
CA ALA A 19 -6.06 -40.66 6.17
C ALA A 19 -5.78 -39.27 6.75
N ALA A 20 -5.37 -39.28 8.02
CA ALA A 20 -5.21 -38.15 8.90
C ALA A 20 -4.16 -37.14 8.39
N ALA A 21 -4.46 -35.86 8.60
CA ALA A 21 -3.51 -34.78 8.43
C ALA A 21 -2.46 -34.83 9.56
N ALA A 22 -1.28 -35.34 9.25
CA ALA A 22 -0.09 -35.14 10.08
C ALA A 22 0.78 -34.09 9.38
N GLY A 23 0.89 -32.92 10.02
CA GLY A 23 1.67 -31.79 9.53
C GLY A 23 3.16 -32.14 9.43
N MET A 24 3.72 -31.95 8.25
CA MET A 24 5.15 -32.04 7.99
C MET A 24 5.82 -30.75 8.50
N GLN A 25 6.35 -30.78 9.73
CA GLN A 25 7.24 -29.76 10.26
C GLN A 25 8.62 -29.93 9.63
N ILE A 26 9.01 -28.98 8.77
CA ILE A 26 10.36 -28.87 8.25
C ILE A 26 11.23 -28.25 9.34
N PHE A 27 12.00 -29.08 10.03
CA PHE A 27 13.10 -28.65 10.90
C PHE A 27 14.33 -28.39 10.03
N CYS A 28 14.81 -27.15 9.99
CA CYS A 28 16.14 -26.83 9.50
C CYS A 28 17.15 -27.10 10.62
N GLN A 29 18.07 -28.04 10.41
CA GLN A 29 19.16 -28.35 11.34
C GLN A 29 20.20 -27.21 11.35
N ALA A 30 20.65 -26.84 12.55
CA ALA A 30 21.81 -25.99 12.76
C ALA A 30 23.06 -26.87 12.81
N ASP A 31 24.08 -26.52 12.04
CA ASP A 31 25.39 -27.17 12.09
C ASP A 31 26.12 -26.81 13.40
N GLU A 32 26.60 -27.83 14.11
CA GLU A 32 27.47 -27.68 15.27
C GLU A 32 28.93 -27.45 14.83
N THR A 33 29.51 -26.34 15.30
CA THR A 33 30.97 -26.12 15.34
C THR A 33 31.57 -26.76 16.60
N PRO A 34 32.63 -27.59 16.50
CA PRO A 34 33.35 -28.07 17.69
C PRO A 34 34.33 -27.01 18.23
N GLY A 35 34.31 -26.84 19.55
CA GLY A 35 35.26 -25.99 20.28
C GLY A 35 36.63 -26.63 20.51
N GLY A 36 37.64 -25.78 20.67
CA GLY A 36 39.01 -26.18 21.02
C GLY A 36 39.94 -24.99 21.33
N GLU A 37 39.98 -24.65 22.63
CA GLU A 37 41.12 -24.20 23.46
C GLU A 37 42.02 -22.99 23.11
N LYS A 38 42.48 -22.35 24.20
CA LYS A 38 43.12 -21.04 24.34
C LYS A 38 44.60 -21.04 23.94
N ALA A 39 45.07 -19.93 23.39
CA ALA A 39 46.46 -19.47 23.56
C ALA A 39 46.52 -17.94 23.61
N SER A 40 47.17 -17.43 24.65
CA SER A 40 47.42 -16.02 24.94
C SER A 40 48.67 -15.53 24.20
N VAL A 41 48.57 -14.45 23.41
CA VAL A 41 49.74 -13.64 23.04
C VAL A 41 49.38 -12.15 22.94
N ARG A 42 49.90 -11.43 23.92
CA ARG A 42 50.46 -10.06 23.96
C ARG A 42 49.90 -8.97 23.04
N GLU A 43 49.44 -7.91 23.70
CA GLU A 43 49.18 -6.57 23.18
C GLU A 43 50.41 -5.97 22.45
N ALA A 44 50.17 -5.46 21.24
CA ALA A 44 51.01 -4.46 20.61
C ALA A 44 50.10 -3.28 20.18
N LYS A 45 50.35 -2.13 20.81
CA LYS A 45 49.60 -0.89 20.68
C LYS A 45 49.92 -0.24 19.33
N ALA A 46 49.00 -0.28 18.37
CA ALA A 46 49.07 0.48 17.13
C ALA A 46 47.92 1.49 17.07
N ASN A 47 48.29 2.76 17.22
CA ASN A 47 47.39 3.91 17.25
C ASN A 47 47.11 4.38 15.81
N THR A 48 45.98 4.00 15.23
CA THR A 48 45.48 4.63 13.99
C THR A 48 43.96 4.45 13.84
N THR A 49 43.18 5.14 14.67
CA THR A 49 41.72 5.18 14.50
C THR A 49 41.31 6.37 13.64
N LYS A 50 41.29 6.10 12.33
CA LYS A 50 40.17 6.35 11.41
C LYS A 50 39.29 7.58 11.71
N TRP A 51 39.51 8.62 10.92
CA TRP A 51 38.84 9.92 10.84
C TRP A 51 37.41 9.85 10.25
N TRP A 52 36.68 8.76 10.47
CA TRP A 52 35.38 8.48 9.83
C TRP A 52 34.18 8.43 10.79
N LEU A 53 34.34 8.84 12.06
CA LEU A 53 33.21 9.02 12.98
C LEU A 53 32.56 10.42 12.85
N GLY A 54 32.55 10.96 11.64
CA GLY A 54 32.12 12.31 11.29
C GLY A 54 30.87 12.39 10.41
N GLN A 55 30.01 11.38 10.40
CA GLN A 55 28.65 11.52 9.86
C GLN A 55 27.66 10.90 10.85
N ARG A 56 27.58 11.53 12.03
CA ARG A 56 26.32 11.53 12.77
C ARG A 56 25.34 12.21 11.83
N ALA A 57 24.44 11.43 11.24
CA ALA A 57 23.29 11.95 10.54
C ALA A 57 22.70 13.04 11.43
N LYS A 58 22.83 14.30 11.00
CA LYS A 58 21.97 15.37 11.47
C LYS A 58 20.60 15.01 10.91
N HIS A 59 19.93 14.07 11.58
CA HIS A 59 18.49 13.99 11.52
C HIS A 59 18.01 15.34 12.02
N SER A 60 17.66 16.18 11.06
CA SER A 60 16.89 17.39 11.29
C SER A 60 15.66 16.95 12.07
N THR A 61 15.61 17.29 13.34
CA THR A 61 14.39 17.23 14.16
C THR A 61 13.47 18.34 13.66
N ARG A 62 12.93 18.18 12.45
CA ARG A 62 11.83 18.98 11.95
C ARG A 62 10.61 18.09 12.00
N ASN A 63 9.82 18.30 13.04
CA ASN A 63 8.58 17.58 13.35
C ASN A 63 7.45 18.01 12.40
N GLY A 64 7.71 18.04 11.10
CA GLY A 64 6.69 18.15 10.07
C GLY A 64 6.26 16.73 9.75
N LYS A 65 5.02 16.36 10.09
CA LYS A 65 4.42 15.12 9.59
C LYS A 65 4.20 15.29 8.10
N VAL A 66 5.24 15.06 7.32
CA VAL A 66 5.14 15.00 5.87
C VAL A 66 4.21 13.80 5.57
N CYS A 67 3.10 14.00 4.84
CA CYS A 67 2.05 12.98 4.58
C CYS A 67 1.02 12.70 5.69
N ASP A 68 0.56 13.72 6.42
CA ASP A 68 -0.70 13.60 7.18
C ASP A 68 -1.89 13.89 6.25
N LEU A 69 -2.59 12.86 5.76
CA LEU A 69 -3.74 13.06 4.87
C LEU A 69 -4.91 13.76 5.55
N SER A 70 -4.94 13.84 6.89
CA SER A 70 -6.03 14.48 7.63
C SER A 70 -6.27 15.93 7.18
N GLY A 71 -7.54 16.31 7.10
CA GLY A 71 -7.99 17.65 6.73
C GLY A 71 -8.60 17.75 5.33
N TRP A 72 -8.73 19.00 4.86
CA TRP A 72 -9.41 19.33 3.61
C TRP A 72 -8.47 19.40 2.42
N TRP A 73 -8.90 18.75 1.34
CA TRP A 73 -8.22 18.73 0.05
C TRP A 73 -9.17 19.16 -1.06
N LYS A 74 -8.65 19.79 -2.11
CA LYS A 74 -9.38 20.14 -3.33
C LYS A 74 -8.60 19.63 -4.54
N ASN A 75 -9.30 19.02 -5.50
CA ASN A 75 -8.69 18.62 -6.77
C ASN A 75 -8.82 19.67 -7.87
N ASP A 76 -8.16 19.38 -8.98
CA ASP A 76 -8.15 20.13 -10.23
C ASP A 76 -9.54 20.30 -10.89
N LEU A 77 -10.50 19.41 -10.59
CA LEU A 77 -11.89 19.52 -11.05
C LEU A 77 -12.79 20.31 -10.08
N GLY A 78 -12.24 20.76 -8.95
CA GLY A 78 -12.97 21.50 -7.93
C GLY A 78 -13.67 20.64 -6.87
N SER A 79 -13.61 19.31 -6.98
CA SER A 79 -14.10 18.40 -5.94
C SER A 79 -13.28 18.57 -4.66
N LYS A 80 -13.93 18.40 -3.51
CA LYS A 80 -13.30 18.50 -2.19
C LYS A 80 -13.38 17.17 -1.46
N MET A 81 -12.39 16.92 -0.61
CA MET A 81 -12.31 15.73 0.21
C MET A 81 -11.92 16.15 1.62
N LEU A 82 -12.70 15.73 2.61
CA LEU A 82 -12.32 15.78 4.02
C LEU A 82 -11.85 14.40 4.42
N VAL A 83 -10.62 14.30 4.91
CA VAL A 83 -10.09 13.10 5.55
C VAL A 83 -10.09 13.33 7.05
N GLU A 84 -10.73 12.44 7.79
CA GLU A 84 -10.69 12.46 9.25
C GLU A 84 -9.29 12.05 9.75
N LYS A 85 -9.11 12.05 11.07
CA LYS A 85 -7.83 11.71 11.66
C LYS A 85 -7.40 10.29 11.26
N VAL A 86 -6.22 10.16 10.68
CA VAL A 86 -5.58 8.88 10.38
C VAL A 86 -5.21 8.16 11.68
N ASP A 87 -5.58 6.89 11.80
CA ASP A 87 -5.30 6.07 12.99
C ASP A 87 -3.86 5.54 13.02
N SER A 88 -3.48 4.84 14.10
CA SER A 88 -2.13 4.27 14.26
C SER A 88 -1.81 3.11 13.31
N GLN A 89 -2.80 2.60 12.57
CA GLN A 89 -2.65 1.57 11.56
C GLN A 89 -2.68 2.16 10.14
N GLY A 90 -2.85 3.48 10.02
CA GLY A 90 -2.92 4.17 8.73
C GLY A 90 -4.32 4.21 8.12
N ASN A 91 -5.37 3.72 8.79
CA ASN A 91 -6.73 3.79 8.27
C ASN A 91 -7.35 5.16 8.51
N PHE A 92 -8.27 5.55 7.63
CA PHE A 92 -9.03 6.78 7.76
C PHE A 92 -10.43 6.66 7.16
N LEU A 93 -11.32 7.50 7.68
CA LEU A 93 -12.65 7.78 7.15
C LEU A 93 -12.67 9.21 6.60
N GLY A 94 -13.76 9.56 5.93
CA GLY A 94 -13.95 10.92 5.47
C GLY A 94 -15.22 11.12 4.65
N GLU A 95 -15.28 12.29 4.02
CA GLU A 95 -16.37 12.68 3.13
C GLU A 95 -15.80 13.26 1.83
N TYR A 96 -16.39 12.86 0.70
CA TYR A 96 -16.05 13.33 -0.63
C TYR A 96 -17.21 14.15 -1.20
N HIS A 97 -16.88 15.37 -1.64
CA HIS A 97 -17.79 16.32 -2.27
C HIS A 97 -17.35 16.49 -3.73
N THR A 98 -17.92 15.69 -4.63
CA THR A 98 -17.60 15.85 -6.05
C THR A 98 -18.17 17.15 -6.61
N ALA A 99 -17.44 17.83 -7.49
CA ALA A 99 -17.94 18.98 -8.23
C ALA A 99 -18.60 18.58 -9.56
N VAL A 100 -18.38 17.34 -10.00
CA VAL A 100 -18.85 16.82 -11.30
C VAL A 100 -19.56 15.48 -11.13
N SER A 101 -20.54 15.20 -11.99
CA SER A 101 -21.20 13.90 -12.09
C SER A 101 -21.72 13.68 -13.51
N SER A 102 -21.71 12.44 -13.98
CA SER A 102 -22.41 12.01 -15.20
C SER A 102 -23.89 11.69 -14.95
N THR A 103 -24.32 11.65 -13.69
CA THR A 103 -25.73 11.37 -13.34
C THR A 103 -26.56 12.64 -13.40
N GLN A 104 -27.86 12.50 -13.67
CA GLN A 104 -28.82 13.61 -13.59
C GLN A 104 -29.34 13.84 -12.15
N LYS A 105 -28.86 13.04 -11.18
CA LYS A 105 -29.26 13.14 -9.78
C LYS A 105 -28.49 14.28 -9.11
N PRO A 106 -29.10 15.02 -8.16
CA PRO A 106 -28.39 16.03 -7.40
C PRO A 106 -27.18 15.41 -6.67
N ILE A 107 -26.02 16.02 -6.83
CA ILE A 107 -24.80 15.61 -6.13
C ILE A 107 -25.02 15.72 -4.62
N LYS A 108 -24.56 14.71 -3.89
CA LYS A 108 -24.55 14.69 -2.42
C LYS A 108 -23.16 14.33 -1.91
N PRO A 109 -22.75 14.84 -0.74
CA PRO A 109 -21.57 14.35 -0.05
C PRO A 109 -21.66 12.83 0.13
N SER A 110 -20.51 12.16 -0.04
CA SER A 110 -20.44 10.70 -0.06
C SER A 110 -19.32 10.21 0.86
N PRO A 111 -19.56 9.17 1.67
CA PRO A 111 -18.55 8.67 2.58
C PRO A 111 -17.36 8.07 1.81
N LEU A 112 -16.17 8.25 2.38
CA LEU A 112 -14.97 7.55 1.95
C LEU A 112 -14.32 6.78 3.09
N VAL A 113 -13.68 5.67 2.73
CA VAL A 113 -12.87 4.85 3.64
C VAL A 113 -11.58 4.46 2.93
N GLY A 114 -10.46 4.55 3.63
CA GLY A 114 -9.16 4.27 3.04
C GLY A 114 -8.08 3.98 4.04
N SER A 115 -6.88 3.80 3.51
CA SER A 115 -5.66 3.67 4.31
C SER A 115 -4.46 4.27 3.59
N GLN A 116 -3.46 4.63 4.38
CA GLN A 116 -2.17 5.12 3.93
C GLN A 116 -1.04 4.31 4.57
N HIS A 117 0.12 4.28 3.90
CA HIS A 117 1.34 3.80 4.51
C HIS A 117 1.83 4.78 5.58
N LEU A 118 2.51 4.26 6.59
CA LEU A 118 3.07 5.03 7.71
C LEU A 118 4.57 5.23 7.50
N ASP A 119 4.93 5.82 6.35
CA ASP A 119 6.33 5.97 5.92
C ASP A 119 7.03 7.10 6.66
N ALA A 120 8.25 6.85 7.15
CA ALA A 120 9.05 7.83 7.90
C ALA A 120 9.61 8.96 7.03
N ASP A 121 9.67 8.78 5.71
CA ASP A 121 10.16 9.78 4.75
C ASP A 121 9.06 10.74 4.29
N GLY A 122 7.81 10.51 4.71
CA GLY A 122 6.67 11.35 4.39
C GLY A 122 6.21 11.30 2.94
N ARG A 123 6.51 10.23 2.20
CA ARG A 123 6.03 10.06 0.82
C ARG A 123 5.03 8.91 0.73
N CYS A 124 4.05 8.93 1.63
CA CYS A 124 3.15 7.80 1.81
C CYS A 124 2.26 7.56 0.57
N THR A 125 2.19 6.30 0.16
CA THR A 125 1.16 5.84 -0.78
C THR A 125 -0.11 5.52 -0.02
N PHE A 126 -1.25 5.76 -0.65
CA PHE A 126 -2.55 5.61 -0.02
C PHE A 126 -3.60 5.18 -1.04
N GLY A 127 -4.72 4.69 -0.55
CA GLY A 127 -5.90 4.44 -1.35
C GLY A 127 -7.18 4.60 -0.53
N PHE A 128 -8.26 4.98 -1.20
CA PHE A 128 -9.57 5.09 -0.59
C PHE A 128 -10.69 4.76 -1.57
N THR A 129 -11.80 4.30 -1.02
CA THR A 129 -13.04 4.01 -1.75
C THR A 129 -14.07 5.06 -1.40
N VAL A 130 -14.79 5.57 -2.41
CA VAL A 130 -15.95 6.44 -2.26
C VAL A 130 -17.20 5.66 -2.68
N ASN A 131 -18.14 5.49 -1.76
CA ASN A 131 -19.44 4.91 -2.06
C ASN A 131 -20.44 6.06 -2.27
N TRP A 132 -20.90 6.27 -3.51
CA TRP A 132 -21.63 7.48 -3.86
C TRP A 132 -23.05 7.48 -3.29
N SER A 133 -23.37 8.40 -2.38
CA SER A 133 -24.69 8.50 -1.72
C SER A 133 -25.86 8.89 -2.64
N PHE A 134 -25.56 9.23 -3.89
CA PHE A 134 -26.54 9.71 -4.87
C PHE A 134 -26.56 8.87 -6.15
N SER A 135 -25.79 7.78 -6.25
CA SER A 135 -25.79 6.87 -7.41
C SER A 135 -25.50 5.44 -6.99
N ASP A 136 -25.68 4.48 -7.89
CA ASP A 136 -25.36 3.07 -7.62
C ASP A 136 -23.91 2.71 -8.02
N SER A 137 -23.04 3.72 -8.15
CA SER A 137 -21.64 3.53 -8.56
C SER A 137 -20.69 3.61 -7.36
N THR A 138 -19.46 3.15 -7.58
CA THR A 138 -18.36 3.24 -6.58
C THR A 138 -17.11 3.75 -7.28
N ALA A 139 -16.35 4.63 -6.61
CA ALA A 139 -15.03 5.02 -7.09
C ALA A 139 -13.94 4.54 -6.13
N VAL A 140 -12.78 4.16 -6.67
CA VAL A 140 -11.56 3.94 -5.89
C VAL A 140 -10.48 4.88 -6.39
N PHE A 141 -9.73 5.44 -5.45
CA PHE A 141 -8.57 6.29 -5.70
C PHE A 141 -7.34 5.62 -5.11
N VAL A 142 -6.23 5.71 -5.81
CA VAL A 142 -4.91 5.30 -5.34
C VAL A 142 -3.91 6.37 -5.72
N GLY A 143 -2.97 6.67 -4.84
CA GLY A 143 -2.03 7.76 -5.08
C GLY A 143 -0.86 7.80 -4.13
N GLN A 144 -0.09 8.86 -4.28
CA GLN A 144 1.05 9.18 -3.43
C GLN A 144 1.03 10.65 -3.07
N CYS A 145 1.33 10.95 -1.81
CA CYS A 145 1.57 12.31 -1.36
C CYS A 145 3.02 12.72 -1.65
N PHE A 146 3.17 13.92 -2.17
CA PHE A 146 4.46 14.55 -2.37
C PHE A 146 4.49 15.85 -1.54
N GLY A 147 5.36 15.87 -0.54
CA GLY A 147 5.72 17.04 0.24
C GLY A 147 7.21 17.01 0.54
N GLU A 148 7.89 18.15 0.45
CA GLU A 148 9.29 18.28 0.86
C GLU A 148 9.42 19.58 1.65
N ASP A 149 10.10 19.50 2.80
CA ASP A 149 10.54 20.60 3.66
C ASP A 149 10.03 22.00 3.23
N SER A 150 8.83 22.38 3.70
CA SER A 150 8.14 23.68 3.49
C SER A 150 7.44 23.95 2.14
N LYS A 151 7.29 22.96 1.26
CA LYS A 151 6.48 23.08 0.02
C LYS A 151 5.01 22.69 0.24
N GLU A 152 4.16 23.18 -0.66
CA GLU A 152 2.75 22.80 -0.80
C GLU A 152 2.65 21.29 -1.04
N GLU A 153 1.95 20.58 -0.14
CA GLU A 153 1.70 19.14 -0.29
C GLU A 153 0.74 18.88 -1.45
N VAL A 154 1.08 17.90 -2.28
CA VAL A 154 0.31 17.50 -3.46
C VAL A 154 0.02 16.01 -3.42
N LEU A 155 -1.24 15.63 -3.60
CA LEU A 155 -1.60 14.24 -3.81
C LEU A 155 -1.77 13.98 -5.30
N GLN A 156 -0.95 13.09 -5.86
CA GLN A 156 -1.14 12.59 -7.22
C GLN A 156 -1.92 11.29 -7.15
N THR A 157 -3.07 11.24 -7.82
CA THR A 157 -3.97 10.09 -7.75
C THR A 157 -4.41 9.64 -9.13
N SER A 158 -4.61 8.33 -9.25
CA SER A 158 -5.40 7.70 -10.31
C SER A 158 -6.65 7.11 -9.69
N TRP A 159 -7.73 7.03 -10.47
CA TRP A 159 -8.99 6.46 -10.00
C TRP A 159 -9.65 5.56 -11.02
N LEU A 160 -10.45 4.63 -10.50
CA LEU A 160 -11.41 3.85 -11.26
C LEU A 160 -12.82 4.18 -10.75
N LEU A 161 -13.74 4.47 -11.66
CA LEU A 161 -15.16 4.63 -11.37
C LEU A 161 -15.89 3.43 -11.94
N ARG A 162 -16.51 2.65 -11.06
CA ARG A 162 -17.29 1.47 -11.40
C ARG A 162 -18.78 1.79 -11.39
N GLU A 163 -19.41 1.70 -12.55
CA GLU A 163 -20.86 1.76 -12.70
C GLU A 163 -21.50 0.40 -12.38
N LYS A 164 -22.71 0.44 -11.83
CA LYS A 164 -23.60 -0.71 -11.79
C LYS A 164 -24.21 -0.88 -13.17
N VAL A 165 -24.19 -2.13 -13.66
CA VAL A 165 -24.79 -2.53 -14.93
C VAL A 165 -25.81 -3.63 -14.68
N ASP A 166 -26.78 -3.76 -15.58
CA ASP A 166 -27.90 -4.68 -15.42
C ASP A 166 -27.51 -6.15 -15.64
N SER A 167 -26.40 -6.39 -16.36
CA SER A 167 -25.96 -7.73 -16.73
C SER A 167 -24.44 -7.87 -16.77
N GLN A 168 -23.94 -9.11 -16.69
CA GLN A 168 -22.51 -9.38 -16.86
C GLN A 168 -22.02 -9.06 -18.28
N GLN A 169 -22.90 -9.17 -19.28
CA GLN A 169 -22.58 -8.85 -20.67
C GLN A 169 -22.30 -7.36 -20.87
N ASP A 170 -22.76 -6.50 -19.95
CA ASP A 170 -22.52 -5.06 -19.95
C ASP A 170 -21.26 -4.67 -19.15
N ASP A 171 -20.56 -5.63 -18.53
CA ASP A 171 -19.40 -5.37 -17.68
C ASP A 171 -18.27 -4.62 -18.40
N TRP A 172 -18.07 -4.92 -19.69
CA TRP A 172 -16.97 -4.38 -20.50
C TRP A 172 -16.95 -2.84 -20.57
N LYS A 173 -18.10 -2.18 -20.40
CA LYS A 173 -18.24 -0.72 -20.43
C LYS A 173 -18.37 -0.08 -19.04
N ALA A 174 -18.38 -0.89 -17.97
CA ALA A 174 -18.78 -0.44 -16.64
C ALA A 174 -17.68 0.28 -15.85
N THR A 175 -16.43 0.29 -16.34
CA THR A 175 -15.30 0.90 -15.61
C THR A 175 -14.70 2.06 -16.40
N ARG A 176 -14.71 3.26 -15.79
CA ARG A 176 -13.96 4.43 -16.27
C ARG A 176 -12.68 4.59 -15.46
N VAL A 177 -11.69 5.24 -16.07
CA VAL A 177 -10.38 5.55 -15.44
C VAL A 177 -10.07 7.03 -15.62
N GLY A 178 -9.37 7.61 -14.65
CA GLY A 178 -8.83 8.96 -14.76
C GLY A 178 -7.79 9.24 -13.68
N HIS A 179 -7.41 10.51 -13.58
CA HIS A 179 -6.47 11.00 -12.58
C HIS A 179 -6.99 12.28 -11.95
N ASN A 180 -6.53 12.59 -10.73
CA ASN A 180 -6.75 13.87 -10.10
C ASN A 180 -5.52 14.28 -9.29
N THR A 181 -5.27 15.58 -9.26
CA THR A 181 -4.24 16.18 -8.42
C THR A 181 -4.92 16.98 -7.32
N PHE A 182 -4.67 16.62 -6.06
CA PHE A 182 -5.22 17.33 -4.91
C PHE A 182 -4.19 18.22 -4.24
N LYS A 183 -4.67 19.35 -3.73
CA LYS A 183 -3.91 20.30 -2.91
C LYS A 183 -4.69 20.62 -1.64
N ARG A 184 -3.99 21.02 -0.58
CA ARG A 184 -4.65 21.45 0.66
C ARG A 184 -5.53 22.67 0.42
N ILE A 185 -6.66 22.73 1.12
CA ILE A 185 -7.46 23.95 1.25
C ILE A 185 -6.97 24.68 2.49
N ALA A 186 -6.54 25.94 2.33
CA ALA A 186 -6.19 26.83 3.43
C ALA A 186 -7.43 27.30 4.20
#